data_AF-G1VBW2-F1
#
_entry.id   AF-G1VBW2-F1
#
_cell.length_a   1.000
_cell.length_b   1.000
_cell.length_c   1.000
_cell.angle_alpha   90.00
_cell.angle_beta   90.00
_cell.angle_gamma   90.00
#
_symmetry.space_group_name_H-M   'P 1'
#
loop_
_entity.id
_entity.type
_entity.pdbx_description
1 polymer ?
#
loop_
_entity_poly.entity_id
_entity_poly.type
_entity_poly.pdbx_seq_one_letter_code
_entity_poly.pdbx_strand_id
1 'polypeptide(L)'
;MGLQFYVELANVQTRFNPATGDMAPYYRIKESYRDVQGHVHSLILLNIGFEPSLTAVQVRKIAYALTKRFKTRSTPSLFKEHLEGLTPIEQAKADEWWIRMEKEGGIDRFNKEEQKSLRKYENYIDLETANYTDARDVDAEWLCKQTIDKLQLEGFLRKNGWTENTIHTALSALIVRTVYAVSERSSYYYLRDNSAAGELYSGTPGWTPGINSLYKITDKLYELKEQYVK
;
A
#
# COMPACT_ATOMS: atom_id res chain seq x y z
N MET A 1 0.37 6.11 1.01
CA MET A 1 -0.53 7.22 1.41
C MET A 1 -1.40 7.57 0.21
N GLY A 2 -2.71 7.34 0.25
CA GLY A 2 -3.60 7.48 -0.92
C GLY A 2 -3.87 8.93 -1.29
N LEU A 3 -4.09 9.19 -2.59
CA LEU A 3 -4.48 10.52 -3.11
C LEU A 3 -5.71 11.02 -2.35
N GLN A 4 -5.61 12.19 -1.72
CA GLN A 4 -6.72 12.79 -0.99
C GLN A 4 -7.54 13.64 -1.96
N PHE A 5 -8.69 13.11 -2.38
CA PHE A 5 -9.63 13.78 -3.28
C PHE A 5 -10.45 14.82 -2.51
N TYR A 6 -10.40 16.08 -2.96
CA TYR A 6 -11.20 17.16 -2.40
C TYR A 6 -12.25 17.63 -3.42
N VAL A 7 -13.49 17.54 -2.94
CA VAL A 7 -14.83 17.81 -3.51
C VAL A 7 -14.90 18.84 -4.65
N GLU A 8 -15.65 18.47 -5.71
CA GLU A 8 -16.05 19.31 -6.85
C GLU A 8 -16.72 20.61 -6.41
N LEU A 9 -16.12 21.74 -6.78
CA LEU A 9 -16.83 23.01 -6.84
C LEU A 9 -17.37 23.15 -8.25
N ALA A 10 -18.70 23.20 -8.42
CA ALA A 10 -19.30 23.81 -9.59
C ALA A 10 -18.75 25.23 -9.70
N ASN A 11 -17.76 25.43 -10.59
CA ASN A 11 -17.13 26.73 -10.73
C ASN A 11 -18.07 27.60 -11.54
N VAL A 12 -18.55 28.68 -10.92
CA VAL A 12 -19.45 29.65 -11.53
C VAL A 12 -18.62 30.84 -11.96
N GLN A 13 -18.56 31.09 -13.26
CA GLN A 13 -17.95 32.30 -13.81
C GLN A 13 -19.04 33.11 -14.51
N THR A 14 -19.16 34.40 -14.20
CA THR A 14 -20.04 35.27 -14.98
C THR A 14 -19.41 35.52 -16.35
N ARG A 15 -20.09 35.13 -17.43
CA ARG A 15 -19.63 35.34 -18.81
C ARG A 15 -20.75 35.94 -19.65
N PHE A 16 -20.38 36.66 -20.70
CA PHE A 16 -21.34 37.18 -21.67
C PHE A 16 -22.00 36.02 -22.40
N ASN A 17 -23.34 35.94 -22.33
CA ASN A 17 -24.12 34.94 -23.04
C ASN A 17 -24.59 35.52 -24.38
N PRO A 18 -24.04 35.09 -25.52
CA PRO A 18 -24.41 35.63 -26.82
C PRO A 18 -25.86 35.34 -27.22
N ALA A 19 -26.51 34.34 -26.60
CA ALA A 19 -27.91 34.01 -26.87
C ALA A 19 -28.90 34.95 -26.17
N THR A 20 -28.54 35.50 -25.00
CA THR A 20 -29.41 36.43 -24.24
C THR A 20 -28.93 37.88 -24.31
N GLY A 21 -27.70 38.14 -24.77
CA GLY A 21 -27.12 39.49 -24.84
C GLY A 21 -26.65 40.04 -23.49
N ASP A 22 -26.70 39.23 -22.43
CA ASP A 22 -26.44 39.64 -21.04
C ASP A 22 -25.38 38.76 -20.36
N MET A 23 -24.86 39.26 -19.24
CA MET A 23 -23.95 38.53 -18.37
C MET A 23 -24.69 37.42 -17.61
N ALA A 24 -24.30 36.17 -17.83
CA ALA A 24 -24.95 35.00 -17.23
C ALA A 24 -23.92 34.07 -16.54
N PRO A 25 -24.34 33.25 -15.55
CA PRO A 25 -23.46 32.27 -14.92
C PRO A 25 -23.11 31.16 -15.90
N TYR A 26 -21.81 30.94 -16.08
CA TYR A 26 -21.23 29.84 -16.85
C TYR A 26 -20.71 28.77 -15.89
N TYR A 27 -21.23 27.56 -16.03
CA TYR A 27 -20.95 26.45 -15.12
C TYR A 27 -19.93 25.47 -15.70
N ARG A 28 -18.99 25.04 -14.86
CA ARG A 28 -18.03 23.96 -15.14
C ARG A 28 -17.95 23.01 -13.96
N ILE A 29 -17.93 21.71 -14.26
CA ILE A 29 -17.61 20.67 -13.28
C ILE A 29 -16.11 20.42 -13.36
N LYS A 30 -15.44 20.60 -12.22
CA LYS A 30 -14.01 20.35 -12.06
C LYS A 30 -13.79 19.50 -10.82
N GLU A 31 -12.85 18.56 -10.92
CA GLU A 31 -12.38 17.78 -9.79
C GLU A 31 -10.96 18.20 -9.43
N SER A 32 -10.71 18.37 -8.13
CA SER A 32 -9.39 18.70 -7.60
C SER A 32 -8.77 17.50 -6.89
N TYR A 33 -7.51 17.23 -7.23
CA TYR A 33 -6.73 16.19 -6.58
C TYR A 33 -5.37 16.76 -6.18
N ARG A 34 -4.78 16.20 -5.13
CA ARG A 34 -3.38 16.46 -4.77
C ARG A 34 -2.52 15.40 -5.40
N ASP A 35 -1.41 15.80 -6.01
CA ASP A 35 -0.41 14.83 -6.42
C ASP A 35 0.38 14.28 -5.21
N VAL A 36 1.29 13.36 -5.50
CA VAL A 36 2.16 12.70 -4.51
C VAL A 36 3.08 13.67 -3.77
N GLN A 37 3.32 14.86 -4.33
CA GLN A 37 4.12 15.93 -3.74
C GLN A 37 3.27 16.93 -2.94
N GLY A 38 1.95 16.72 -2.87
CA GLY A 38 1.01 17.60 -2.20
C GLY A 38 0.56 18.80 -3.03
N HIS A 39 1.02 18.95 -4.28
CA HIS A 39 0.57 20.02 -5.17
C HIS A 39 -0.88 19.79 -5.59
N VAL A 40 -1.66 20.87 -5.59
CA VAL A 40 -3.08 20.83 -5.95
C VAL A 40 -3.22 20.99 -7.46
N HIS A 41 -3.85 20.01 -8.09
CA HIS A 41 -4.23 20.02 -9.50
C HIS A 41 -5.76 20.08 -9.62
N SER A 42 -6.25 20.66 -10.71
CA SER A 42 -7.69 20.67 -11.02
C SER A 42 -7.93 20.32 -12.48
N LEU A 43 -8.82 19.35 -12.72
CA LEU A 43 -9.20 18.90 -14.05
C LEU A 43 -10.68 19.21 -14.30
N ILE A 44 -10.99 19.67 -15.51
CA ILE A 44 -12.37 19.93 -15.92
C ILE A 44 -12.96 18.62 -16.47
N LEU A 45 -13.99 18.12 -15.80
CA LEU A 45 -14.73 16.93 -16.22
C LEU A 45 -15.80 17.25 -17.25
N LEU A 46 -16.49 18.39 -17.09
CA LEU A 46 -17.54 18.85 -18.00
C LEU A 46 -17.60 20.37 -18.09
N ASN A 47 -17.71 20.88 -19.32
CA ASN A 47 -18.16 22.25 -19.57
C ASN A 47 -19.68 22.24 -19.78
N ILE A 48 -20.43 22.59 -18.73
CA ILE A 48 -21.90 22.65 -18.79
C ILE A 48 -22.33 23.80 -19.69
N GLY A 49 -21.74 24.98 -19.49
CA GLY A 49 -22.09 26.19 -20.23
C GLY A 49 -23.10 27.07 -19.47
N PHE A 50 -23.97 27.75 -20.22
CA PHE A 50 -25.07 28.54 -19.66
C PHE A 50 -26.29 27.66 -19.50
N GLU A 51 -26.81 27.55 -18.27
CA GLU A 51 -28.01 26.76 -17.97
C GLU A 51 -29.02 27.66 -17.25
N PRO A 52 -29.86 28.41 -18.00
CA PRO A 52 -30.83 29.33 -17.40
C PRO A 52 -32.02 28.60 -16.75
N SER A 53 -32.21 27.31 -17.05
CA SER A 53 -33.32 26.51 -16.49
C SER A 53 -33.10 26.09 -15.04
N LEU A 54 -31.88 26.23 -14.50
CA LEU A 54 -31.52 25.82 -13.16
C LEU A 54 -30.98 27.00 -12.34
N THR A 55 -31.39 27.07 -11.08
CA THR A 55 -30.81 28.01 -10.12
C THR A 55 -29.42 27.54 -9.68
N ALA A 56 -28.56 28.48 -9.25
CA ALA A 56 -27.21 28.15 -8.76
C ALA A 56 -27.22 27.15 -7.59
N VAL A 57 -28.28 27.15 -6.76
CA VAL A 57 -28.46 26.18 -5.67
C VAL A 57 -28.71 24.78 -6.21
N GLN A 58 -29.56 24.64 -7.22
CA GLN A 58 -29.85 23.35 -7.86
C GLN A 58 -28.61 22.80 -8.57
N VAL A 59 -27.87 23.65 -9.28
CA VAL A 59 -26.60 23.25 -9.92
C VAL A 59 -25.59 22.76 -8.89
N ARG A 60 -25.50 23.42 -7.72
CA ARG A 60 -24.63 22.96 -6.62
C ARG A 60 -25.06 21.61 -6.05
N LYS A 61 -26.37 21.38 -5.89
CA LYS A 61 -26.90 20.07 -5.45
C LYS A 61 -26.57 18.96 -6.44
N ILE A 62 -26.78 19.21 -7.74
CA ILE A 62 -26.44 18.28 -8.81
C ILE A 62 -24.94 17.98 -8.81
N ALA A 63 -24.09 19.00 -8.71
CA ALA A 63 -22.63 18.81 -8.65
C ALA A 63 -22.23 17.92 -7.46
N TYR A 64 -22.74 18.19 -6.25
CA TYR A 64 -22.45 17.38 -5.07
C TYR A 64 -22.86 15.90 -5.24
N ALA A 65 -24.00 15.68 -5.89
CA ALA A 65 -24.50 14.35 -6.18
C ALA A 65 -23.64 13.60 -7.20
N LEU A 66 -23.21 14.29 -8.25
CA LEU A 66 -22.28 13.76 -9.24
C LEU A 66 -20.92 13.44 -8.61
N THR A 67 -20.43 14.23 -7.65
CA THR A 67 -19.19 13.95 -6.93
C THR A 67 -19.26 12.60 -6.21
N LYS A 68 -20.40 12.29 -5.55
CA LYS A 68 -20.58 10.99 -4.88
C LYS A 68 -20.50 9.84 -5.88
N ARG A 69 -21.22 9.95 -7.00
CA ARG A 69 -21.20 8.97 -8.09
C ARG A 69 -19.82 8.83 -8.75
N PHE A 70 -19.07 9.92 -8.85
CA PHE A 70 -17.72 9.93 -9.40
C PHE A 70 -16.71 9.22 -8.50
N LYS A 71 -16.88 9.27 -7.17
CA LYS A 71 -16.04 8.53 -6.22
C LYS A 71 -16.22 7.02 -6.32
N THR A 72 -17.45 6.57 -6.60
CA THR A 72 -17.77 5.14 -6.78
C THR A 72 -17.63 4.67 -8.23
N ARG A 73 -17.09 5.49 -9.14
CA ARG A 73 -16.98 5.17 -10.58
C ARG A 73 -16.22 3.87 -10.90
N SER A 74 -15.25 3.50 -10.04
CA SER A 74 -14.43 2.30 -10.22
C SER A 74 -15.08 1.04 -9.66
N THR A 75 -16.19 1.18 -8.92
CA THR A 75 -16.97 0.08 -8.35
C THR A 75 -18.35 0.09 -9.03
N PRO A 76 -18.56 -0.73 -10.08
CA PRO A 76 -19.86 -0.78 -10.76
C PRO A 76 -20.92 -1.25 -9.76
N SER A 77 -21.82 -0.34 -9.38
CA SER A 77 -23.01 -0.69 -8.60
C SER A 77 -23.98 -1.45 -9.51
N LEU A 78 -24.52 -2.57 -9.01
CA LEU A 78 -25.48 -3.42 -9.74
C LEU A 78 -26.82 -2.69 -10.00
N PHE A 79 -27.07 -1.60 -9.28
CA PHE A 79 -28.28 -0.80 -9.41
C PHE A 79 -27.94 0.65 -9.80
N LYS A 80 -28.82 1.30 -10.56
CA LYS A 80 -28.74 2.74 -10.79
C LYS A 80 -28.93 3.42 -9.44
N GLU A 81 -27.84 3.94 -8.86
CA GLU A 81 -27.91 4.73 -7.64
C GLU A 81 -28.79 5.95 -7.90
N HIS A 82 -29.97 5.97 -7.28
CA HIS A 82 -30.75 7.19 -7.22
C HIS A 82 -29.99 8.16 -6.32
N LEU A 83 -29.65 9.33 -6.86
CA LEU A 83 -28.88 10.29 -6.08
C LEU A 83 -29.81 10.86 -5.00
N GLU A 84 -29.50 10.60 -3.74
CA GLU A 84 -30.34 11.03 -2.63
C GLU A 84 -30.43 12.56 -2.55
N GLY A 85 -31.64 13.09 -2.38
CA GLY A 85 -31.89 14.51 -2.12
C GLY A 85 -32.09 15.40 -3.35
N LEU A 86 -32.26 14.82 -4.54
CA LEU A 86 -32.59 15.57 -5.77
C LEU A 86 -34.06 15.40 -6.17
N THR A 87 -34.63 16.47 -6.72
CA THR A 87 -35.94 16.45 -7.38
C THR A 87 -35.86 15.69 -8.71
N PRO A 88 -36.98 15.21 -9.27
CA PRO A 88 -36.99 14.48 -10.54
C PRO A 88 -36.31 15.24 -11.70
N ILE A 89 -36.44 16.57 -11.73
CA ILE A 89 -35.83 17.44 -12.74
C ILE A 89 -34.31 17.50 -12.55
N GLU A 90 -33.84 17.65 -11.32
CA GLU A 90 -32.41 17.67 -11.00
C GLU A 90 -31.76 16.30 -11.27
N GLN A 91 -32.47 15.20 -10.99
CA GLN A 91 -31.99 13.85 -11.28
C GLN A 91 -31.81 13.63 -12.79
N ALA A 92 -32.80 14.02 -13.61
CA ALA A 92 -32.71 13.92 -15.06
C ALA A 92 -31.53 14.73 -15.62
N LYS A 93 -31.28 15.92 -15.05
CA LYS A 93 -30.12 16.75 -15.41
C LYS A 93 -28.80 16.15 -14.96
N ALA A 94 -28.75 15.55 -13.78
CA ALA A 94 -27.57 14.83 -13.30
C ALA A 94 -27.22 13.66 -14.23
N ASP A 95 -28.20 12.87 -14.65
CA ASP A 95 -28.01 11.76 -15.59
C ASP A 95 -27.57 12.25 -16.98
N GLU A 96 -28.16 13.34 -17.48
CA GLU A 96 -27.72 13.99 -18.72
C GLU A 96 -26.25 14.40 -18.66
N TRP A 97 -25.84 15.08 -17.59
CA TRP A 97 -24.47 15.53 -17.40
C TRP A 97 -23.49 14.37 -17.22
N TRP A 98 -23.91 13.29 -16.56
CA TRP A 98 -23.11 12.07 -16.42
C TRP A 98 -22.82 11.43 -17.78
N ILE A 99 -23.87 11.24 -18.60
CA ILE A 99 -23.72 10.69 -19.96
C ILE A 99 -22.80 11.58 -20.80
N ARG A 100 -22.90 12.91 -20.65
CA ARG A 100 -21.99 13.84 -21.32
C ARG A 100 -20.54 13.70 -20.83
N MET A 101 -20.30 13.53 -19.53
CA MET A 101 -18.96 13.30 -18.99
C MET A 101 -18.32 12.02 -19.55
N GLU A 102 -19.10 10.96 -19.72
CA GLU A 102 -18.65 9.72 -20.36
C GLU A 102 -18.36 9.95 -21.85
N LYS A 103 -19.28 10.56 -22.59
CA LYS A 103 -19.14 10.79 -24.04
C LYS A 103 -18.01 11.76 -24.38
N GLU A 104 -17.82 12.82 -23.59
CA GLU A 104 -16.74 13.81 -23.75
C GLU A 104 -15.40 13.31 -23.16
N GLY A 105 -15.36 12.08 -22.62
CA GLY A 105 -14.15 11.46 -22.06
C GLY A 105 -13.57 12.24 -20.88
N GLY A 106 -14.39 12.97 -20.12
CA GLY A 106 -13.95 13.70 -18.93
C GLY A 106 -13.44 12.75 -17.86
N ILE A 107 -14.16 11.65 -17.64
CA ILE A 107 -13.83 10.61 -16.66
C ILE A 107 -12.53 9.88 -17.02
N ASP A 108 -12.37 9.51 -18.29
CA ASP A 108 -11.17 8.81 -18.76
C ASP A 108 -9.90 9.67 -18.66
N ARG A 109 -10.01 10.97 -18.98
CA ARG A 109 -8.91 11.92 -18.82
C ARG A 109 -8.46 12.00 -17.37
N PHE A 110 -9.41 12.06 -16.44
CA PHE A 110 -9.10 12.06 -15.01
C PHE A 110 -8.40 10.77 -14.57
N ASN A 111 -8.94 9.60 -14.92
CA ASN A 111 -8.35 8.30 -14.59
C ASN A 111 -6.90 8.17 -15.09
N LYS A 112 -6.61 8.69 -16.29
CA LYS A 112 -5.24 8.69 -16.84
C LYS A 112 -4.28 9.54 -16.01
N GLU A 113 -4.68 10.75 -15.61
CA GLU A 113 -3.83 11.63 -14.81
C GLU A 113 -3.65 11.11 -13.37
N GLU A 114 -4.71 10.54 -12.79
CA GLU A 114 -4.65 9.84 -11.50
C GLU A 114 -3.66 8.67 -11.54
N GLN A 115 -3.74 7.80 -12.56
CA GLN A 115 -2.80 6.70 -12.74
C GLN A 115 -1.36 7.17 -12.97
N LYS A 116 -1.15 8.25 -13.74
CA LYS A 116 0.19 8.84 -13.90
C LYS A 116 0.75 9.33 -12.57
N SER A 117 -0.08 9.95 -11.73
CA SER A 117 0.33 10.38 -10.39
C SER A 117 0.70 9.18 -9.50
N LEU A 118 -0.09 8.10 -9.54
CA LEU A 118 0.22 6.87 -8.81
C LEU A 118 1.52 6.21 -9.28
N ARG A 119 1.77 6.13 -10.59
CA ARG A 119 3.06 5.60 -11.11
C ARG A 119 4.25 6.45 -10.70
N LYS A 120 4.06 7.78 -10.59
CA LYS A 120 5.11 8.64 -10.02
C LYS A 120 5.37 8.29 -8.56
N TYR A 121 4.34 8.04 -7.75
CA TYR A 121 4.46 7.59 -6.36
C TYR A 121 5.34 6.35 -6.21
N GLU A 122 5.17 5.34 -7.07
CA GLU A 122 5.94 4.09 -7.00
C GLU A 122 7.46 4.31 -7.11
N ASN A 123 7.88 5.42 -7.71
CA ASN A 123 9.29 5.79 -7.84
C ASN A 123 9.80 6.65 -6.67
N TYR A 124 8.95 7.00 -5.71
CA TYR A 124 9.32 7.84 -4.57
C TYR A 124 9.73 7.03 -3.34
N ILE A 125 11.01 7.23 -3.02
CA ILE A 125 11.70 7.13 -1.74
C ILE A 125 11.08 7.93 -0.60
N ASP A 126 10.18 7.43 0.25
CA ASP A 126 9.83 8.19 1.48
C ASP A 126 11.00 8.11 2.48
N LEU A 127 11.90 9.09 2.41
CA LEU A 127 13.09 9.21 3.24
C LEU A 127 12.77 9.39 4.73
N GLU A 128 11.58 9.87 5.10
CA GLU A 128 11.19 10.00 6.51
C GLU A 128 10.79 8.64 7.11
N THR A 129 10.29 7.72 6.27
CA THR A 129 10.07 6.32 6.65
C THR A 129 11.30 5.43 6.47
N ALA A 130 12.36 5.95 5.85
CA ALA A 130 13.61 5.23 5.67
C ALA A 130 14.33 5.11 7.02
N ASN A 131 13.92 4.10 7.80
CA ASN A 131 14.66 3.69 8.97
C ASN A 131 16.06 3.24 8.53
N TYR A 132 17.08 3.70 9.26
CA TYR A 132 18.44 3.20 9.13
C TYR A 132 18.49 1.77 9.69
N THR A 133 17.92 0.81 8.97
CA THR A 133 18.16 -0.62 9.22
C THR A 133 19.62 -0.89 8.89
N ASP A 134 20.38 -1.41 9.88
CA ASP A 134 21.68 -2.01 9.59
C ASP A 134 21.46 -3.03 8.47
N ALA A 135 22.39 -3.19 7.53
CA ALA A 135 22.25 -4.18 6.47
C ALA A 135 22.02 -5.60 7.04
N ARG A 136 22.47 -5.82 8.29
CA ARG A 136 22.24 -7.03 9.10
C ARG A 136 20.76 -7.28 9.44
N ASP A 137 19.93 -6.25 9.48
CA ASP A 137 18.49 -6.32 9.76
C ASP A 137 17.64 -6.54 8.49
N VAL A 138 18.27 -6.64 7.33
CA VAL A 138 17.61 -6.78 6.01
C VAL A 138 18.25 -7.91 5.19
N ASP A 139 18.62 -9.01 5.86
CA ASP A 139 19.16 -10.20 5.20
C ASP A 139 18.26 -11.44 5.43
N ALA A 140 18.40 -12.46 4.58
CA ALA A 140 17.66 -13.72 4.69
C ALA A 140 17.89 -14.41 6.04
N GLU A 141 19.08 -14.21 6.64
CA GLU A 141 19.40 -14.69 7.99
C GLU A 141 18.55 -14.04 9.07
N TRP A 142 18.32 -12.71 8.96
CA TRP A 142 17.49 -11.97 9.88
C TRP A 142 16.01 -12.37 9.78
N LEU A 143 15.51 -12.61 8.56
CA LEU A 143 14.17 -13.14 8.37
C LEU A 143 14.00 -14.51 9.05
N CYS A 144 15.02 -15.38 8.93
CA CYS A 144 15.02 -16.66 9.63
C CYS A 144 15.01 -16.46 11.15
N LYS A 145 15.82 -15.53 11.69
CA LYS A 145 15.82 -15.17 13.11
C LYS A 145 14.44 -14.73 13.59
N GLN A 146 13.82 -13.76 12.91
CA GLN A 146 12.47 -13.29 13.26
C GLN A 146 11.44 -14.41 13.25
N THR A 147 11.56 -15.34 12.30
CA THR A 147 10.66 -16.51 12.22
C THR A 147 10.87 -17.45 13.39
N ILE A 148 12.13 -17.75 13.74
CA ILE A 148 12.49 -18.56 14.91
C ILE A 148 11.98 -17.93 16.20
N ASP A 149 12.13 -16.61 16.36
CA ASP A 149 11.65 -15.86 17.54
C ASP A 149 10.12 -15.96 17.66
N LYS A 150 9.39 -15.78 16.55
CA LYS A 150 7.91 -15.92 16.51
C LYS A 150 7.46 -17.34 16.86
N LEU A 151 8.22 -18.35 16.45
CA LEU A 151 7.97 -19.76 16.80
C LEU A 151 8.41 -20.09 18.24
N GLN A 152 9.06 -19.17 18.95
CA GLN A 152 9.56 -19.34 20.31
C GLN A 152 10.48 -20.56 20.48
N LEU A 153 11.25 -20.91 19.44
CA LEU A 153 12.08 -22.12 19.46
C LEU A 153 13.19 -22.04 20.52
N GLU A 154 13.75 -20.86 20.77
CA GLU A 154 14.74 -20.67 21.84
C GLU A 154 14.17 -21.05 23.21
N GLY A 155 12.98 -20.53 23.53
CA GLY A 155 12.27 -20.85 24.76
C GLY A 155 11.86 -22.32 24.84
N PHE A 156 11.51 -22.93 23.71
CA PHE A 156 11.22 -24.36 23.62
C PHE A 156 12.46 -25.23 23.90
N LEU A 157 13.61 -24.94 23.28
CA LEU A 157 14.84 -25.69 23.51
C LEU A 157 15.33 -25.52 24.96
N ARG A 158 15.21 -24.31 25.52
CA ARG A 158 15.53 -24.04 26.93
C ARG A 158 14.68 -24.87 27.89
N LYS A 159 13.36 -25.01 27.62
CA LYS A 159 12.46 -25.88 28.41
C LYS A 159 12.85 -27.36 28.36
N ASN A 160 13.49 -27.82 27.29
CA ASN A 160 14.02 -29.18 27.17
C ASN A 160 15.42 -29.33 27.80
N GLY A 161 15.89 -28.36 28.59
CA GLY A 161 17.12 -28.46 29.38
C GLY A 161 18.41 -28.19 28.60
N TRP A 162 18.33 -27.56 27.43
CA TRP A 162 19.51 -27.25 26.62
C TRP A 162 20.26 -26.04 27.20
N THR A 163 21.59 -26.05 27.09
CA THR A 163 22.43 -24.90 27.49
C THR A 163 22.38 -23.81 26.44
N GLU A 164 22.53 -22.54 26.82
CA GLU A 164 22.54 -21.40 25.90
C GLU A 164 23.50 -21.60 24.73
N ASN A 165 24.71 -22.10 24.98
CA ASN A 165 25.67 -22.40 23.92
C ASN A 165 25.14 -23.44 22.91
N THR A 166 24.44 -24.47 23.39
CA THR A 166 23.83 -25.48 22.51
C THR A 166 22.66 -24.89 21.73
N ILE A 167 21.83 -24.05 22.37
CA ILE A 167 20.70 -23.36 21.75
C ILE A 167 21.21 -22.43 20.65
N HIS A 168 22.15 -21.53 20.95
CA HIS A 168 22.72 -20.61 19.97
C HIS A 168 23.33 -21.36 18.79
N THR A 169 24.06 -22.45 19.07
CA THR A 169 24.62 -23.27 17.99
C THR A 169 23.52 -23.85 17.11
N ALA A 170 22.43 -24.36 17.70
CA ALA A 170 21.34 -24.97 16.95
C ALA A 170 20.57 -23.96 16.11
N LEU A 171 20.24 -22.81 16.66
CA LEU A 171 19.50 -21.78 15.95
C LEU A 171 20.36 -21.14 14.83
N SER A 172 21.65 -20.91 15.09
CA SER A 172 22.58 -20.41 14.06
C SER A 172 22.76 -21.43 12.91
N ALA A 173 22.89 -22.71 13.24
CA ALA A 173 22.98 -23.78 12.26
C ALA A 173 21.70 -23.89 11.43
N LEU A 174 20.53 -23.74 12.06
CA LEU A 174 19.24 -23.74 11.38
C LEU A 174 19.16 -22.61 10.36
N ILE A 175 19.50 -21.38 10.74
CA ILE A 175 19.53 -20.22 9.84
C ILE A 175 20.40 -20.51 8.61
N VAL A 176 21.68 -20.87 8.82
CA VAL A 176 22.61 -21.08 7.70
C VAL A 176 22.17 -22.20 6.78
N ARG A 177 21.59 -23.27 7.33
CA ARG A 177 21.09 -24.40 6.53
C ARG A 177 19.82 -24.02 5.77
N THR A 178 18.97 -23.17 6.31
CA THR A 178 17.78 -22.65 5.62
C THR A 178 18.16 -21.69 4.49
N VAL A 179 19.13 -20.80 4.70
CA VAL A 179 19.52 -19.79 3.71
C VAL A 179 20.38 -20.38 2.60
N TYR A 180 21.40 -21.18 2.94
CA TYR A 180 22.41 -21.62 1.97
C TYR A 180 22.28 -23.08 1.52
N ALA A 181 21.38 -23.88 2.14
CA ALA A 181 21.13 -25.29 1.78
C ALA A 181 22.41 -26.16 1.72
N VAL A 182 23.33 -25.97 2.66
CA VAL A 182 24.66 -26.58 2.64
C VAL A 182 24.80 -27.83 3.52
N SER A 183 25.86 -28.62 3.30
CA SER A 183 26.28 -29.71 4.20
C SER A 183 26.66 -29.17 5.59
N GLU A 184 26.65 -30.00 6.63
CA GLU A 184 26.98 -29.57 8.00
C GLU A 184 28.42 -29.05 8.16
N ARG A 185 29.37 -29.72 7.51
CA ARG A 185 30.76 -29.25 7.42
C ARG A 185 30.83 -27.89 6.71
N SER A 186 30.05 -27.70 5.65
CA SER A 186 29.97 -26.42 4.97
C SER A 186 29.28 -25.35 5.83
N SER A 187 28.26 -25.69 6.61
CA SER A 187 27.59 -24.77 7.55
C SER A 187 28.58 -24.15 8.53
N TYR A 188 29.55 -24.94 9.03
CA TYR A 188 30.63 -24.42 9.88
C TYR A 188 31.45 -23.32 9.18
N TYR A 189 31.88 -23.55 7.94
CA TYR A 189 32.66 -22.57 7.20
C TYR A 189 31.85 -21.33 6.84
N TYR A 190 30.56 -21.49 6.51
CA TYR A 190 29.66 -20.35 6.31
C TYR A 190 29.51 -19.51 7.59
N LEU A 191 29.23 -20.15 8.74
CA LEU A 191 29.13 -19.49 10.04
C LEU A 191 30.41 -18.75 10.45
N ARG A 192 31.59 -19.26 10.05
CA ARG A 192 32.88 -18.66 10.38
C ARG A 192 33.27 -17.52 9.44
N ASP A 193 33.07 -17.70 8.14
CA ASP A 193 33.70 -16.87 7.12
C ASP A 193 32.74 -15.91 6.41
N ASN A 194 31.44 -16.24 6.34
CA ASN A 194 30.51 -15.58 5.41
C ASN A 194 29.14 -15.22 6.01
N SER A 195 28.87 -15.57 7.27
CA SER A 195 27.54 -15.47 7.89
C SER A 195 27.63 -14.78 9.24
N ALA A 196 26.65 -13.93 9.54
CA ALA A 196 26.49 -13.31 10.85
C ALA A 196 25.55 -14.11 11.76
N ALA A 197 24.99 -15.22 11.27
CA ALA A 197 23.99 -16.01 12.01
C ALA A 197 24.46 -16.48 13.38
N GLY A 198 25.76 -16.75 13.56
CA GLY A 198 26.36 -17.04 14.87
C GLY A 198 26.25 -15.85 15.84
N GLU A 199 26.55 -14.65 15.35
CA GLU A 199 26.48 -13.40 16.12
C GLU A 199 25.03 -13.01 16.45
N LEU A 200 24.09 -13.29 15.53
CA LEU A 200 22.68 -12.97 15.68
C LEU A 200 22.02 -13.56 16.95
N TYR A 201 22.45 -14.74 17.38
CA TYR A 201 21.95 -15.37 18.62
C TYR A 201 22.90 -15.24 19.79
N SER A 202 24.20 -15.33 19.56
CA SER A 202 25.16 -15.20 20.66
C SER A 202 25.29 -13.77 21.18
N GLY A 203 24.90 -12.77 20.39
CA GLY A 203 25.11 -11.35 20.68
C GLY A 203 26.59 -10.96 20.77
N THR A 204 27.50 -11.86 20.38
CA THR A 204 28.95 -11.73 20.57
C THR A 204 29.64 -11.71 19.21
N PRO A 205 30.27 -10.60 18.81
CA PRO A 205 31.01 -10.52 17.56
C PRO A 205 32.10 -11.60 17.46
N GLY A 206 32.19 -12.26 16.31
CA GLY A 206 33.15 -13.33 16.05
C GLY A 206 32.84 -14.66 16.75
N TRP A 207 31.68 -14.82 17.40
CA TRP A 207 31.31 -16.10 17.97
C TRP A 207 30.94 -17.10 16.88
N THR A 208 31.52 -18.29 16.95
CA THR A 208 31.23 -19.40 16.04
C THR A 208 31.22 -20.70 16.82
N PRO A 209 30.26 -21.60 16.58
CA PRO A 209 30.25 -22.89 17.24
C PRO A 209 31.35 -23.81 16.73
N GLY A 210 31.84 -24.70 17.60
CA GLY A 210 32.77 -25.74 17.20
C GLY A 210 32.12 -26.74 16.22
N ILE A 211 32.90 -27.23 15.25
CA ILE A 211 32.41 -28.18 14.23
C ILE A 211 31.77 -29.44 14.83
N ASN A 212 32.36 -30.00 15.90
CA ASN A 212 31.80 -31.18 16.58
C ASN A 212 30.49 -30.88 17.30
N SER A 213 30.27 -29.63 17.72
CA SER A 213 29.01 -29.22 18.36
C SER A 213 27.87 -29.18 17.35
N LEU A 214 28.13 -28.75 16.11
CA LEU A 214 27.16 -28.76 15.02
C LEU A 214 26.64 -30.19 14.79
N TYR A 215 27.54 -31.15 14.56
CA TYR A 215 27.17 -32.56 14.37
C TYR A 215 26.29 -33.10 15.50
N LYS A 216 26.67 -32.83 16.76
CA LYS A 216 25.90 -33.28 17.93
C LYS A 216 24.51 -32.67 18.02
N ILE A 217 24.29 -31.49 17.45
CA ILE A 217 22.99 -30.82 17.53
C ILE A 217 21.98 -31.46 16.60
N THR A 218 22.42 -31.89 15.42
CA THR A 218 21.56 -32.61 14.49
C THR A 218 20.99 -33.87 15.16
N ASP A 219 21.85 -34.64 15.86
CA ASP A 219 21.43 -35.81 16.64
C ASP A 219 20.43 -35.43 17.74
N LYS A 220 20.74 -34.40 18.55
CA LYS A 220 19.87 -33.95 19.64
C LYS A 220 18.51 -33.43 19.15
N LEU A 221 18.46 -32.73 18.02
CA LEU A 221 17.21 -32.28 17.42
C LEU A 221 16.36 -33.47 16.95
N TYR A 222 17.00 -34.51 16.44
CA TYR A 222 16.32 -35.72 16.01
C TYR A 222 15.76 -36.51 17.20
N GLU A 223 16.54 -36.69 18.27
CA GLU A 223 16.06 -37.31 19.52
C GLU A 223 14.84 -36.57 20.08
N LEU A 224 14.88 -35.23 20.02
CA LEU A 224 13.80 -34.40 20.50
C LEU A 224 12.55 -34.53 19.61
N LYS A 225 12.70 -34.60 18.29
CA LYS A 225 11.58 -34.88 17.37
C LYS A 225 10.84 -36.16 17.75
N GLU A 226 11.56 -37.26 18.04
CA GLU A 226 10.94 -38.55 18.40
C GLU A 226 10.10 -38.48 19.69
N GLN A 227 10.33 -37.49 20.56
CA GLN A 227 9.52 -37.31 21.78
C GLN A 227 8.17 -36.63 21.51
N TYR A 228 8.07 -35.86 20.41
CA TYR A 228 6.90 -35.02 20.11
C TYR A 228 6.13 -35.44 18.84
N VAL A 229 6.71 -36.30 18.01
CA VAL A 229 6.06 -36.86 16.82
C VAL A 229 5.76 -38.34 17.08
N LYS A 230 4.49 -38.65 17.36
CA LYS A 230 3.97 -40.03 17.41
C LYS A 230 3.60 -40.53 16.02
#